data_AF-A0A3D1R6K3-F1
#
_entry.id   AF-A0A3D1R6K3-F1
#
_cell.length_a   1.000
_cell.length_b   1.000
_cell.length_c   1.000
_cell.angle_alpha   90.00
_cell.angle_beta   90.00
_cell.angle_gamma   90.00
#
_symmetry.space_group_name_H-M   'P 1'
#
loop_
_entity.id
_entity.type
_entity.pdbx_description
1 polymer ?
#
loop_
_entity_poly.entity_id
_entity_poly.type
_entity_poly.pdbx_seq_one_letter_code
_entity_poly.pdbx_strand_id
1 'polypeptide(L)'
;MRGAEEERPMRTNSKARRVPKLRLSPEEKAVLRGAKLRAVDFVSLAPGEIRRATGGAIALARARELCSLARFQELPSVGPAMAEDFVKLGYAEPKDLVGEDPEKMFAKFERIAGRQDPCVADCFHCAVYYAENPGAPEDKPWWHWSEERLARQRKQGRKSR
;
A
#
# COMPACT_ATOMS: atom_id res chain seq x y z
N MET A 1 1.17 -13.02 51.73
CA MET A 1 0.43 -13.34 50.49
C MET A 1 0.42 -12.09 49.64
N ARG A 2 1.24 -12.02 48.58
CA ARG A 2 1.33 -10.84 47.69
C ARG A 2 0.27 -11.02 46.60
N GLY A 3 -0.58 -10.00 46.47
CA GLY A 3 -1.71 -9.99 45.55
C GLY A 3 -1.28 -10.18 44.11
N ALA A 4 -2.13 -10.89 43.37
CA ALA A 4 -2.00 -11.13 41.94
C ALA A 4 -2.02 -9.80 41.18
N GLU A 5 -0.92 -9.49 40.50
CA GLU A 5 -0.86 -8.45 39.49
C GLU A 5 -1.50 -9.03 38.23
N GLU A 6 -2.80 -8.76 38.07
CA GLU A 6 -3.58 -9.11 36.90
C GLU A 6 -3.10 -8.23 35.73
N GLU A 7 -2.13 -8.75 34.96
CA GLU A 7 -1.66 -8.12 33.72
C GLU A 7 -2.84 -7.98 32.75
N ARG A 8 -3.41 -6.78 32.76
CA ARG A 8 -4.48 -6.34 31.86
C ARG A 8 -3.99 -6.49 30.41
N PRO A 9 -4.62 -7.32 29.56
CA PRO A 9 -4.14 -7.54 28.20
C PRO A 9 -4.12 -6.23 27.42
N MET A 10 -2.96 -5.93 26.82
CA MET A 10 -2.78 -4.80 25.92
C MET A 10 -3.90 -4.82 24.88
N ARG A 11 -4.70 -3.75 24.87
CA ARG A 11 -5.74 -3.53 23.87
C ARG A 11 -5.07 -3.47 22.50
N THR A 12 -5.14 -4.55 21.73
CA THR A 12 -4.84 -4.50 20.30
C THR A 12 -5.87 -3.57 19.68
N ASN A 13 -5.47 -2.33 19.38
CA ASN A 13 -6.33 -1.37 18.72
C ASN A 13 -6.55 -1.85 17.28
N SER A 14 -7.57 -2.69 17.07
CA SER A 14 -8.00 -3.12 15.75
C SER A 14 -8.66 -1.95 15.04
N LYS A 15 -7.84 -1.11 14.37
CA LYS A 15 -8.33 -0.07 13.46
C LYS A 15 -9.34 -0.67 12.48
N ALA A 16 -10.45 0.03 12.22
CA ALA A 16 -11.40 -0.37 11.19
C ALA A 16 -10.67 -0.45 9.83
N ARG A 17 -10.64 -1.65 9.23
CA ARG A 17 -9.91 -1.89 7.99
C ARG A 17 -10.51 -1.08 6.84
N ARG A 18 -9.68 -0.28 6.15
CA ARG A 18 -10.10 0.46 4.95
C ARG A 18 -10.52 -0.51 3.85
N VAL A 19 -11.63 -0.23 3.18
CA VAL A 19 -12.09 -1.03 2.04
C VAL A 19 -11.28 -0.64 0.80
N PRO A 20 -10.48 -1.54 0.22
CA PRO A 20 -9.69 -1.22 -0.97
C PRO A 20 -10.59 -1.01 -2.17
N LYS A 21 -10.27 -0.01 -2.99
CA LYS A 21 -10.94 0.25 -4.26
C LYS A 21 -10.27 -0.60 -5.34
N LEU A 22 -10.95 -1.67 -5.74
CA LEU A 22 -10.49 -2.58 -6.79
C LEU A 22 -11.30 -2.35 -8.07
N ARG A 23 -10.63 -2.26 -9.22
CA ARG A 23 -11.28 -2.16 -10.54
C ARG A 23 -11.78 -3.53 -10.97
N LEU A 24 -12.93 -3.93 -10.43
CA LEU A 24 -13.59 -5.20 -10.74
C LEU A 24 -14.59 -5.06 -11.89
N SER A 25 -14.57 -5.99 -12.84
CA SER A 25 -15.59 -6.09 -13.89
C SER A 25 -16.96 -6.49 -13.32
N PRO A 26 -18.07 -6.27 -14.04
CA PRO A 26 -19.39 -6.75 -13.63
C PRO A 26 -19.44 -8.27 -13.37
N GLU A 27 -18.74 -9.05 -14.18
CA GLU A 27 -18.62 -10.51 -14.08
C GLU A 27 -17.82 -10.89 -12.84
N GLU A 28 -16.66 -10.25 -12.61
CA GLU A 28 -15.86 -10.45 -11.40
C GLU A 28 -16.69 -10.13 -10.14
N LYS A 29 -17.46 -9.04 -10.15
CA LYS A 29 -18.37 -8.70 -9.04
C LYS A 29 -19.44 -9.76 -8.81
N ALA A 30 -20.02 -10.32 -9.87
CA ALA A 30 -21.02 -11.38 -9.75
C ALA A 30 -20.42 -12.66 -9.14
N VAL A 31 -19.24 -13.06 -9.61
CA VAL A 31 -18.48 -14.21 -9.09
C VAL A 31 -18.17 -14.01 -7.60
N LEU A 32 -17.66 -12.84 -7.21
CA LEU A 32 -17.33 -12.54 -5.81
C LEU A 32 -18.56 -12.57 -4.90
N ARG A 33 -19.70 -12.03 -5.35
CA ARG A 33 -20.97 -12.13 -4.61
C ARG A 33 -21.38 -13.58 -4.37
N GLY A 34 -21.30 -14.43 -5.40
CA GLY A 34 -21.60 -15.87 -5.29
C GLY A 34 -20.64 -16.60 -4.33
N ALA A 35 -19.36 -16.23 -4.36
CA ALA A 35 -18.33 -16.76 -3.47
C ALA A 35 -18.33 -16.12 -2.05
N LYS A 36 -19.24 -15.17 -1.78
CA LYS A 36 -19.29 -14.37 -0.53
C LYS A 36 -17.97 -13.65 -0.19
N LEU A 37 -17.19 -13.31 -1.22
CA LEU A 37 -15.94 -12.57 -1.10
C LEU A 37 -16.19 -11.06 -1.26
N ARG A 38 -15.50 -10.27 -0.45
CA ARG A 38 -15.48 -8.81 -0.44
C ARG A 38 -14.09 -8.31 -0.80
N ALA A 39 -13.99 -7.04 -1.21
CA ALA A 39 -12.71 -6.43 -1.57
C ALA A 39 -11.67 -6.48 -0.44
N VAL A 40 -12.10 -6.38 0.83
CA VAL A 40 -11.22 -6.51 2.01
C VAL A 40 -10.59 -7.90 2.16
N ASP A 41 -11.20 -8.94 1.59
CA ASP A 41 -10.69 -10.30 1.75
C ASP A 41 -9.42 -10.53 0.91
N PHE A 42 -9.25 -9.77 -0.19
CA PHE A 42 -8.04 -9.80 -1.03
C PHE A 42 -6.78 -9.34 -0.30
N VAL A 43 -6.95 -8.61 0.80
CA VAL A 43 -5.84 -8.14 1.61
C VAL A 43 -5.20 -9.31 2.38
N SER A 44 -6.03 -10.18 2.97
CA SER A 44 -5.59 -11.28 3.84
C SER A 44 -5.51 -12.64 3.17
N LEU A 45 -6.33 -12.90 2.14
CA LEU A 45 -6.33 -14.19 1.46
C LEU A 45 -5.15 -14.32 0.49
N ALA A 46 -4.66 -15.55 0.34
CA ALA A 46 -3.71 -15.90 -0.70
C ALA A 46 -4.42 -15.96 -2.07
N PRO A 47 -3.74 -15.61 -3.18
CA PRO A 47 -4.34 -15.68 -4.52
C PRO A 47 -4.90 -17.05 -4.89
N GLY A 48 -4.29 -18.13 -4.38
CA GLY A 48 -4.79 -19.50 -4.57
C GLY A 48 -6.11 -19.78 -3.85
N GLU A 49 -6.34 -19.16 -2.69
CA GLU A 49 -7.61 -19.26 -1.95
C GLU A 49 -8.74 -18.56 -2.70
N ILE A 50 -8.47 -17.36 -3.22
CA ILE A 50 -9.43 -16.62 -4.05
C ILE A 50 -9.81 -17.44 -5.29
N ARG A 51 -8.82 -18.01 -5.99
CA ARG A 51 -9.07 -18.89 -7.14
C ARG A 51 -9.94 -20.09 -6.77
N ARG A 52 -9.67 -20.75 -5.63
CA ARG A 52 -10.47 -21.90 -5.18
C ARG A 52 -11.89 -21.49 -4.82
N ALA A 53 -12.05 -20.42 -4.03
CA ALA A 53 -13.35 -19.91 -3.59
C ALA A 53 -14.25 -19.46 -4.77
N THR A 54 -13.64 -19.01 -5.86
CA THR A 54 -14.36 -18.61 -7.08
C THR A 54 -14.53 -19.76 -8.09
N GLY A 55 -14.19 -21.00 -7.73
CA GLY A 55 -14.29 -22.15 -8.64
C GLY A 55 -13.40 -22.02 -9.88
N GLY A 56 -12.33 -21.22 -9.82
CA GLY A 56 -11.45 -20.94 -10.94
C GLY A 56 -11.93 -19.83 -11.88
N ALA A 57 -13.10 -19.22 -11.63
CA ALA A 57 -13.62 -18.13 -12.46
C ALA A 57 -12.71 -16.88 -12.41
N ILE A 58 -12.04 -16.63 -11.28
CA ILE A 58 -10.93 -15.67 -11.22
C ILE A 58 -9.62 -16.42 -11.44
N ALA A 59 -8.93 -16.08 -12.54
CA ALA A 59 -7.63 -16.64 -12.86
C ALA A 59 -6.58 -16.31 -11.77
N LEU A 60 -5.59 -17.19 -11.58
CA LEU A 60 -4.57 -17.00 -10.53
C LEU A 60 -3.77 -15.70 -10.71
N ALA A 61 -3.46 -15.33 -11.96
CA ALA A 61 -2.75 -14.09 -12.27
C ALA A 61 -3.57 -12.85 -11.86
N ARG A 62 -4.87 -12.86 -12.17
CA ARG A 62 -5.79 -11.78 -11.77
C ARG A 62 -5.99 -11.72 -10.27
N ALA A 63 -6.09 -12.86 -9.59
CA ALA A 63 -6.15 -12.92 -8.14
C ALA A 63 -4.89 -12.33 -7.48
N ARG A 64 -3.69 -12.60 -8.03
CA ARG A 64 -2.42 -12.00 -7.57
C ARG A 64 -2.45 -10.49 -7.69
N GLU A 65 -2.82 -9.98 -8.86
CA GLU A 65 -2.93 -8.54 -9.11
C GLU A 65 -3.91 -7.87 -8.12
N LEU A 66 -5.12 -8.42 -7.96
CA LEU A 66 -6.12 -7.88 -7.05
C LEU A 66 -5.66 -7.91 -5.58
N CYS A 67 -4.97 -8.96 -5.15
CA CYS A 67 -4.34 -9.02 -3.83
C CYS A 67 -3.27 -7.94 -3.66
N SER A 68 -2.38 -7.75 -4.64
CA SER A 68 -1.36 -6.70 -4.60
C SER A 68 -1.99 -5.31 -4.50
N LEU A 69 -2.96 -5.02 -5.37
CA LEU A 69 -3.70 -3.74 -5.36
C LEU A 69 -4.40 -3.50 -4.02
N ALA A 70 -4.96 -4.53 -3.40
CA ALA A 70 -5.63 -4.44 -2.12
C ALA A 70 -4.65 -4.15 -0.97
N ARG A 71 -3.50 -4.85 -0.95
CA ARG A 71 -2.48 -4.73 0.11
C ARG A 71 -1.77 -3.39 0.08
N PHE A 72 -1.43 -2.86 -1.10
CA PHE A 72 -0.83 -1.52 -1.17
C PHE A 72 -1.76 -0.43 -0.63
N GLN A 73 -3.08 -0.57 -0.82
CA GLN A 73 -4.07 0.36 -0.27
C GLN A 73 -4.24 0.25 1.26
N GLU A 74 -3.57 -0.70 1.94
CA GLU A 74 -3.44 -0.65 3.40
C GLU A 74 -2.47 0.44 3.86
N LEU A 75 -1.51 0.83 3.01
CA LEU A 75 -0.55 1.88 3.35
C LEU A 75 -1.25 3.25 3.42
N PRO A 76 -0.91 4.09 4.41
CA PRO A 76 -1.41 5.45 4.47
C PRO A 76 -1.04 6.24 3.21
N SER A 77 -1.92 7.14 2.77
CA SER A 77 -1.76 7.93 1.54
C SER A 77 -1.70 7.13 0.22
N VAL A 78 -1.83 5.81 0.24
CA VAL A 78 -1.82 4.98 -0.98
C VAL A 78 -3.24 4.70 -1.45
N GLY A 79 -3.64 5.37 -2.53
CA GLY A 79 -4.89 5.13 -3.24
C GLY A 79 -4.75 4.10 -4.37
N PRO A 80 -5.84 3.80 -5.11
CA PRO A 80 -5.84 2.81 -6.18
C PRO A 80 -4.83 3.12 -7.30
N ALA A 81 -4.65 4.40 -7.67
CA ALA A 81 -3.68 4.79 -8.70
C ALA A 81 -2.24 4.47 -8.28
N MET A 82 -1.86 4.86 -7.06
CA MET A 82 -0.53 4.58 -6.52
C MET A 82 -0.30 3.06 -6.33
N ALA A 83 -1.33 2.31 -5.92
CA ALA A 83 -1.27 0.86 -5.86
C ALA A 83 -1.01 0.21 -7.24
N GLU A 84 -1.64 0.71 -8.29
CA GLU A 84 -1.36 0.30 -9.68
C GLU A 84 0.09 0.61 -10.07
N ASP A 85 0.63 1.75 -9.64
CA ASP A 85 2.00 2.14 -9.96
C ASP A 85 3.05 1.23 -9.28
N PHE A 86 2.81 0.80 -8.03
CA PHE A 86 3.66 -0.21 -7.39
C PHE A 86 3.65 -1.55 -8.14
N VAL A 87 2.47 -1.99 -8.57
CA VAL A 87 2.34 -3.22 -9.36
C VAL A 87 3.06 -3.09 -10.71
N LYS A 88 2.95 -1.94 -11.40
CA LYS A 88 3.69 -1.66 -12.65
C LYS A 88 5.20 -1.66 -12.44
N LEU A 89 5.68 -1.21 -11.28
CA LEU A 89 7.09 -1.25 -10.91
C LEU A 89 7.60 -2.65 -10.56
N GLY A 90 6.69 -3.63 -10.41
CA GLY A 90 7.00 -5.03 -10.14
C GLY A 90 6.91 -5.45 -8.68
N TYR A 91 6.37 -4.59 -7.79
CA TYR A 91 6.17 -4.93 -6.38
C TYR A 91 4.84 -5.64 -6.17
N ALA A 92 4.80 -6.63 -5.28
CA ALA A 92 3.62 -7.47 -5.04
C ALA A 92 2.91 -7.12 -3.72
N GLU A 93 3.62 -6.57 -2.73
CA GLU A 93 3.05 -6.22 -1.43
C GLU A 93 3.90 -5.15 -0.70
N PRO A 94 3.33 -4.45 0.31
CA PRO A 94 4.04 -3.41 1.06
C PRO A 94 5.40 -3.81 1.61
N LYS A 95 5.58 -5.07 2.05
CA LYS A 95 6.88 -5.53 2.56
C LYS A 95 8.00 -5.50 1.51
N ASP A 96 7.65 -5.55 0.22
CA ASP A 96 8.64 -5.47 -0.86
C ASP A 96 9.22 -4.06 -1.00
N LEU A 97 8.62 -3.06 -0.33
CA LEU A 97 9.10 -1.68 -0.31
C LEU A 97 10.13 -1.42 0.80
N VAL A 98 10.33 -2.37 1.72
CA VAL A 98 11.25 -2.22 2.85
C VAL A 98 12.69 -2.16 2.34
N GLY A 99 13.42 -1.10 2.67
CA GLY A 99 14.78 -0.88 2.21
C GLY A 99 14.91 -0.44 0.74
N GLU A 100 13.79 -0.22 0.05
CA GLU A 100 13.81 0.41 -1.27
C GLU A 100 14.14 1.90 -1.16
N ASP A 101 14.78 2.44 -2.20
CA ASP A 101 15.12 3.85 -2.29
C ASP A 101 14.05 4.60 -3.08
N PRO A 102 13.24 5.49 -2.45
CA PRO A 102 12.14 6.17 -3.12
C PRO A 102 12.58 7.02 -4.32
N GLU A 103 13.80 7.57 -4.31
CA GLU A 103 14.31 8.37 -5.42
C GLU A 103 14.62 7.45 -6.63
N LYS A 104 15.18 6.26 -6.38
CA LYS A 104 15.41 5.26 -7.43
C LYS A 104 14.08 4.68 -7.95
N MET A 105 13.11 4.45 -7.07
CA MET A 105 11.77 4.02 -7.46
C MET A 105 11.12 5.06 -8.37
N PHE A 106 11.18 6.34 -8.00
CA PHE A 106 10.65 7.44 -8.81
C PHE A 106 11.34 7.51 -10.18
N ALA A 107 12.67 7.49 -10.22
CA ALA A 107 13.42 7.48 -11.47
C ALA A 107 13.11 6.25 -12.35
N LYS A 108 12.88 5.08 -11.74
CA LYS A 108 12.42 3.87 -12.46
C LYS A 108 11.01 4.07 -13.01
N PHE A 109 10.13 4.68 -12.23
CA PHE A 109 8.75 4.96 -12.65
C PHE A 109 8.68 5.94 -13.81
N GLU A 110 9.46 7.03 -13.77
CA GLU A 110 9.52 8.00 -14.88
C GLU A 110 9.98 7.38 -16.20
N ARG A 111 10.86 6.38 -16.16
CA ARG A 111 11.27 5.63 -17.36
C ARG A 111 10.14 4.81 -17.98
N ILE A 112 9.14 4.42 -17.18
CA ILE A 112 8.01 3.58 -17.62
C ILE A 112 6.81 4.46 -18.01
N ALA A 113 6.49 5.46 -17.19
CA ALA A 113 5.28 6.27 -17.31
C ALA A 113 5.52 7.65 -17.97
N GLY A 114 6.76 7.97 -18.33
CA GLY A 114 7.16 9.32 -18.73
C GLY A 114 7.32 10.24 -17.52
N ARG A 115 7.64 11.51 -17.77
CA ARG A 115 7.86 12.52 -16.72
C ARG A 115 6.66 12.61 -15.78
N GLN A 116 6.92 12.55 -14.48
CA GLN A 116 5.89 12.59 -13.44
C GLN A 116 6.01 13.86 -12.59
N ASP A 117 4.92 14.18 -11.88
CA ASP A 117 4.94 15.25 -10.90
C ASP A 117 5.77 14.86 -9.67
N PRO A 118 6.51 15.80 -9.05
CA PRO A 118 7.32 15.51 -7.86
C PRO A 118 6.52 14.98 -6.67
N CYS A 119 5.21 15.22 -6.60
CA CYS A 119 4.35 14.67 -5.54
C CYS A 119 4.26 13.14 -5.58
N VAL A 120 4.50 12.52 -6.75
CA VAL A 120 4.57 11.05 -6.88
C VAL A 120 5.81 10.51 -6.15
N ALA A 121 6.95 11.21 -6.22
CA ALA A 121 8.14 10.86 -5.45
C ALA A 121 7.86 10.93 -3.93
N ASP A 122 7.16 11.99 -3.50
CA ASP A 122 6.76 12.17 -2.09
C ASP A 122 5.82 11.03 -1.63
N CYS A 123 4.93 10.54 -2.50
CA CYS A 123 4.13 9.35 -2.23
C CYS A 123 4.97 8.06 -2.10
N PHE A 124 6.02 7.88 -2.91
CA PHE A 124 6.94 6.75 -2.74
C PHE A 124 7.68 6.81 -1.40
N HIS A 125 8.15 8.00 -0.99
CA HIS A 125 8.73 8.19 0.34
C HIS A 125 7.74 7.80 1.45
N CYS A 126 6.48 8.20 1.30
CA CYS A 126 5.41 7.85 2.24
C CYS A 126 5.22 6.34 2.35
N ALA A 127 5.10 5.67 1.21
CA ALA A 127 4.86 4.24 1.17
C ALA A 127 6.02 3.42 1.76
N VAL A 128 7.28 3.76 1.42
CA VAL A 128 8.47 3.11 1.98
C VAL A 128 8.52 3.31 3.49
N TYR A 129 8.33 4.56 3.97
CA TYR A 129 8.34 4.84 5.41
C TYR A 129 7.33 3.96 6.17
N TYR A 130 6.09 3.86 5.71
CA TYR A 130 5.07 3.05 6.40
C TYR A 130 5.25 1.55 6.21
N ALA A 131 5.89 1.11 5.12
CA ALA A 131 6.28 -0.28 4.95
C ALA A 131 7.39 -0.68 5.95
N GLU A 132 8.37 0.20 6.17
CA GLU A 132 9.47 0.02 7.12
C GLU A 132 9.03 0.15 8.57
N ASN A 133 7.95 0.89 8.83
CA ASN A 133 7.44 1.15 10.17
C ASN A 133 5.99 0.65 10.34
N PRO A 134 5.74 -0.68 10.30
CA PRO A 134 4.41 -1.23 10.54
C PRO A 134 3.85 -0.79 11.90
N GLY A 135 2.63 -0.26 11.91
CA GLY A 135 1.97 0.20 13.12
C GLY A 135 2.30 1.63 13.55
N ALA A 136 3.15 2.35 12.80
CA ALA A 136 3.36 3.77 13.02
C ALA A 136 2.02 4.54 13.01
N PRO A 137 1.89 5.60 13.83
CA PRO A 137 0.77 6.53 13.72
C PRO A 137 0.64 7.04 12.28
N GLU A 138 -0.58 7.21 11.78
CA GLU A 138 -0.83 7.74 10.43
C GLU A 138 -0.83 9.28 10.43
N ASP A 139 0.19 9.86 11.07
CA ASP A 139 0.35 11.29 11.29
C ASP A 139 1.29 11.95 10.25
N LYS A 140 1.97 11.14 9.44
CA LYS A 140 2.81 11.59 8.32
C LYS A 140 2.12 11.31 6.99
N PRO A 141 1.22 12.17 6.52
CA PRO A 141 0.64 12.06 5.18
C PRO A 141 1.71 12.36 4.11
N TRP A 142 1.46 12.00 2.84
CA TRP A 142 2.45 12.16 1.77
C TRP A 142 2.99 13.59 1.61
N TRP A 143 2.18 14.62 1.87
CA TRP A 143 2.61 16.03 1.76
C TRP A 143 3.65 16.42 2.81
N HIS A 144 3.79 15.67 3.91
CA HIS A 144 4.89 15.83 4.85
C HIS A 144 6.26 15.72 4.14
N TRP A 145 6.38 14.79 3.19
CA TRP A 145 7.61 14.61 2.42
C TRP A 145 7.82 15.69 1.37
N SER A 146 6.75 16.29 0.85
CA SER A 146 6.84 17.48 0.01
C SER A 146 7.50 18.64 0.77
N GLU A 147 7.13 18.87 2.03
CA GLU A 147 7.72 19.91 2.86
C GLU A 147 9.21 19.65 3.10
N GLU A 148 9.59 18.41 3.43
CA GLU A 148 11.00 18.03 3.61
C GLU A 148 11.83 18.22 2.33
N ARG A 149 11.30 17.79 1.19
CA ARG A 149 11.93 17.98 -0.12
C ARG A 149 12.12 19.47 -0.41
N LEU A 150 11.09 20.29 -0.24
CA LEU A 150 11.18 21.74 -0.45
C LEU A 150 12.18 22.41 0.51
N ALA A 151 12.23 21.97 1.77
CA ALA A 151 13.20 22.45 2.75
C ALA A 151 14.65 22.11 2.33
N ARG A 152 14.89 20.89 1.83
CA ARG A 152 16.20 20.47 1.29
C ARG A 152 16.61 21.31 0.08
N GLN A 153 15.69 21.59 -0.84
CA GLN A 153 15.94 22.42 -2.03
C GLN A 153 16.28 23.87 -1.67
N ARG A 154 15.55 24.47 -0.72
CA ARG A 154 15.84 25.83 -0.22
C ARG A 154 17.23 25.93 0.42
N LYS A 155 17.65 24.92 1.18
CA LYS A 155 19.00 24.87 1.79
C LYS A 155 20.10 24.74 0.74
N GLN A 156 19.87 23.96 -0.31
CA GLN A 156 20.82 23.79 -1.42
C GLN A 156 20.93 25.07 -2.27
N GLY A 157 19.80 25.70 -2.61
CA GLY A 157 19.79 26.99 -3.33
C GLY A 157 20.42 28.15 -2.54
N ARG A 158 20.43 28.09 -1.20
CA ARG A 158 21.16 29.04 -0.33
C ARG A 158 22.66 28.80 -0.25
N LYS A 159 23.16 27.59 -0.54
CA LYS A 159 24.59 27.28 -0.53
C LYS A 159 25.30 27.61 -1.87
N SER A 160 24.53 27.88 -2.92
CA SER A 160 25.04 28.20 -4.27
C SER A 160 25.03 29.70 -4.60
N ARG A 161 24.87 30.56 -3.59
CA ARG A 161 24.97 32.03 -3.68
C ARG A 161 26.03 32.52 -2.71
#